data_AF-A0A968NWD1-F1
#
_entry.id   AF-A0A968NWD1-F1
#
_cell.length_a   1.000
_cell.length_b   1.000
_cell.length_c   1.000
_cell.angle_alpha   90.00
_cell.angle_beta   90.00
_cell.angle_gamma   90.00
#
_symmetry.space_group_name_H-M   'P 1'
#
loop_
_entity.id
_entity.type
_entity.pdbx_description
1 polymer ?
#
loop_
_entity_poly.entity_id
_entity_poly.type
_entity_poly.pdbx_seq_one_letter_code
_entity_poly.pdbx_strand_id
1 'polypeptide(L)' 'MPELPEVETVRRGLNRVTLNQLIWGGDVLLPRTIAHPISVSDFLPGIVGCEIHTWQRRGKYLLAELVKPHRDAPNP' A
#
# COMPACT_ATOMS: atom_id res chain seq x y z
N MET A 1 6.98 3.65 20.39
CA MET A 1 5.73 3.64 19.61
C MET A 1 5.61 5.03 19.00
N PRO A 2 5.44 5.18 17.67
CA PRO A 2 5.32 6.50 17.08
C PRO A 2 4.11 7.25 17.66
N GLU A 3 4.29 8.52 17.95
CA GLU A 3 3.22 9.43 18.34
C GLU A 3 2.58 10.09 17.12
N LEU A 4 1.39 10.70 17.31
CA LEU A 4 0.61 11.28 16.22
C LEU A 4 1.42 12.24 15.32
N PRO A 5 2.31 13.11 15.85
CA PRO A 5 3.14 13.99 15.01
C PRO A 5 4.14 13.23 14.13
N GLU A 6 4.70 12.13 14.63
CA GLU A 6 5.66 11.30 13.90
C GLU A 6 4.96 10.55 12.77
N VAL A 7 3.77 9.99 13.03
CA VAL A 7 2.96 9.32 12.00
C VAL A 7 2.57 10.29 10.88
N GLU A 8 2.22 11.53 11.22
CA GLU A 8 1.95 12.58 10.22
C GLU A 8 3.19 12.93 9.40
N THR A 9 4.37 12.94 10.02
CA THR A 9 5.64 13.15 9.32
C THR A 9 5.91 12.03 8.32
N VAL A 10 5.69 10.76 8.72
CA VAL A 10 5.81 9.60 7.82
C VAL A 10 4.80 9.68 6.67
N ARG A 11 3.53 10.01 6.94
CA ARG A 11 2.49 10.17 5.91
C ARG A 11 2.88 11.18 4.83
N ARG A 12 3.46 12.32 5.24
CA ARG A 12 3.95 13.36 4.31
C ARG A 12 5.13 12.87 3.48
N GLY A 13 6.06 12.15 4.09
CA GLY A 13 7.20 11.53 3.39
C GLY A 13 6.73 10.53 2.34
N LEU A 14 5.84 9.62 2.71
CA LEU A 14 5.30 8.60 1.80
C LEU A 14 4.56 9.21 0.60
N ASN A 15 3.75 10.25 0.80
CA ASN A 15 3.09 10.98 -0.30
C ASN A 15 4.08 11.67 -1.27
N ARG A 16 5.33 11.93 -0.86
CA ARG A 16 6.33 12.51 -1.75
C ARG A 16 7.07 11.46 -2.57
N VAL A 17 7.21 10.24 -2.05
CA VAL A 17 8.19 9.28 -2.58
C VAL A 17 7.58 7.96 -3.07
N THR A 18 6.30 7.67 -2.83
CA THR A 18 5.70 6.35 -3.13
C THR A 18 4.47 6.37 -4.06
N LEU A 19 3.95 7.55 -4.41
CA LEU A 19 2.71 7.65 -5.19
C LEU A 19 2.89 7.19 -6.64
N ASN A 20 1.81 6.66 -7.22
CA ASN A 20 1.70 6.24 -8.63
C ASN A 20 2.80 5.25 -9.06
N GLN A 21 3.30 4.46 -8.12
CA GLN A 21 4.25 3.38 -8.37
C GLN A 21 3.51 2.05 -8.34
N LEU A 22 3.70 1.26 -9.39
CA LEU A 22 3.06 -0.04 -9.54
C LEU A 22 3.66 -1.04 -8.53
N ILE A 23 2.80 -1.70 -7.75
CA ILE A 23 3.20 -2.78 -6.84
C ILE A 23 3.40 -4.05 -7.68
N TRP A 24 4.65 -4.48 -7.81
CA TRP A 24 4.97 -5.71 -8.56
C TRP A 24 4.83 -6.98 -7.72
N GLY A 25 4.91 -6.84 -6.40
CA GLY A 25 4.90 -7.94 -5.44
C GLY A 25 5.68 -7.56 -4.19
N GLY A 26 5.97 -8.56 -3.36
CA GLY A 26 6.80 -8.39 -2.18
C GLY A 26 6.94 -9.69 -1.40
N ASP A 27 7.87 -9.70 -0.45
CA ASP A 27 8.10 -10.84 0.44
C ASP A 27 7.52 -10.55 1.83
N VAL A 28 6.73 -11.48 2.36
CA VAL A 28 6.22 -11.41 3.73
C VAL A 28 7.08 -12.30 4.63
N LEU A 29 8.10 -11.71 5.24
CA LEU A 29 9.04 -12.43 6.11
C LEU A 29 8.46 -12.72 7.51
N LEU A 30 7.36 -12.07 7.87
CA LEU A 30 6.67 -12.28 9.14
C LEU A 30 5.14 -12.36 8.91
N PRO A 31 4.57 -13.56 8.70
CA PRO A 31 3.17 -13.72 8.32
C PRO A 31 2.17 -13.09 9.30
N ARG A 32 2.46 -13.12 10.62
CA ARG A 32 1.60 -12.54 11.66
C ARG A 32 1.39 -11.03 11.58
N THR A 33 2.14 -10.31 10.73
CA THR A 33 1.95 -8.88 10.50
C THR A 33 0.74 -8.60 9.60
N ILE A 34 0.32 -9.58 8.79
CA ILE A 34 -0.86 -9.46 7.95
C ILE A 34 -2.10 -9.80 8.78
N ALA A 35 -2.95 -8.81 9.00
CA ALA A 35 -4.19 -8.98 9.76
C ALA A 35 -5.31 -9.61 8.92
N HIS A 36 -5.42 -9.23 7.64
CA HIS A 36 -6.44 -9.75 6.73
C HIS A 36 -6.08 -9.50 5.24
N PRO A 37 -6.37 -10.47 4.34
CA PRO A 37 -6.64 -11.87 4.64
C PRO A 37 -5.45 -12.51 5.38
N ILE A 38 -5.73 -13.50 6.24
CA ILE A 38 -4.71 -14.15 7.09
C ILE A 38 -3.65 -14.87 6.24
N SER A 39 -4.06 -15.36 5.07
CA SER A 39 -3.16 -16.02 4.12
C SER A 39 -2.35 -15.00 3.33
N VAL A 40 -1.01 -15.11 3.42
CA VAL A 40 -0.08 -14.30 2.61
C VAL A 40 -0.27 -14.55 1.11
N SER A 41 -0.56 -15.80 0.72
CA SER A 41 -0.80 -16.16 -0.67
C SER A 41 -2.03 -15.47 -1.26
N ASP A 42 -2.94 -15.03 -0.40
CA ASP A 42 -4.18 -14.35 -0.82
C ASP A 42 -4.00 -12.82 -0.73
N PHE A 43 -3.19 -12.35 0.22
CA PHE A 43 -2.90 -10.93 0.42
C PHE A 43 -2.11 -10.32 -0.75
N LEU A 44 -0.99 -10.92 -1.15
CA LEU A 44 -0.11 -10.34 -2.16
C LEU A 44 -0.79 -10.19 -3.54
N PRO A 45 -1.49 -11.20 -4.08
CA PRO A 45 -2.22 -11.03 -5.35
C PRO A 45 -3.31 -9.96 -5.29
N GLY A 46 -3.84 -9.66 -4.10
CA GLY A 46 -4.83 -8.60 -3.90
C GLY A 46 -4.29 -7.19 -4.15
N ILE A 47 -2.98 -6.98 -3.96
CA ILE A 47 -2.32 -5.66 -4.11
C ILE A 47 -1.40 -5.56 -5.32
N VAL A 48 -0.97 -6.68 -5.90
CA VAL A 48 -0.16 -6.68 -7.12
C VAL A 48 -0.92 -6.03 -8.27
N GLY A 49 -0.23 -5.18 -9.02
CA GLY A 49 -0.81 -4.41 -10.12
C GLY A 49 -1.62 -3.19 -9.67
N CYS A 50 -1.72 -2.93 -8.36
CA CYS A 50 -2.23 -1.66 -7.85
C CYS A 50 -1.13 -0.61 -7.79
N GLU A 51 -1.53 0.65 -7.75
CA GLU A 51 -0.68 1.81 -7.44
C GLU A 51 -1.19 2.48 -6.17
N ILE A 52 -0.28 3.07 -5.39
CA ILE A 52 -0.66 3.91 -4.25
C ILE A 52 -1.03 5.29 -4.78
N HIS A 53 -2.30 5.69 -4.67
CA HIS A 53 -2.77 6.99 -5.11
C HIS A 53 -2.52 8.08 -4.08
N THR A 54 -2.76 7.78 -2.80
CA THR A 54 -2.53 8.73 -1.70
C THR A 54 -2.34 8.00 -0.36
N TRP A 55 -1.63 8.67 0.56
CA TRP A 55 -1.53 8.25 1.96
C TRP A 55 -2.32 9.17 2.88
N GLN A 56 -3.21 8.57 3.64
CA GLN A 56 -4.03 9.19 4.69
C GLN A 56 -3.61 8.68 6.08
N ARG A 57 -4.03 9.39 7.13
CA ARG A 57 -3.78 8.98 8.52
C ARG A 57 -5.07 9.04 9.33
N ARG A 58 -5.32 8.00 10.13
CA ARG A 58 -6.38 7.98 11.15
C ARG A 58 -5.77 7.58 12.49
N GLY A 59 -5.61 8.55 13.40
CA GLY A 59 -4.89 8.29 14.66
C GLY A 59 -3.46 7.83 14.39
N LYS A 60 -3.07 6.66 14.89
CA LYS A 60 -1.75 6.06 14.66
C LYS A 60 -1.68 5.13 13.43
N TYR A 61 -2.76 5.03 12.65
CA TYR A 61 -2.81 4.21 11.44
C TYR A 61 -2.48 5.03 10.19
N LEU A 62 -1.64 4.46 9.33
CA LEU A 62 -1.43 4.92 7.96
C LEU A 62 -2.31 4.10 7.02
N LEU A 63 -2.98 4.78 6.10
CA LEU A 63 -3.89 4.17 5.14
C LEU A 63 -3.43 4.56 3.74
N ALA A 64 -3.08 3.56 2.92
CA ALA A 64 -2.83 3.75 1.50
C ALA A 64 -4.12 3.53 0.72
N GLU A 65 -4.48 4.49 -0.13
CA GLU A 65 -5.52 4.30 -1.12
C GLU A 65 -4.92 3.65 -2.36
N LEU A 66 -5.46 2.50 -2.76
CA LEU A 66 -4.97 1.73 -3.90
C LEU A 66 -5.91 1.91 -5.09
N VAL A 67 -5.31 2.13 -6.26
CA VAL A 67 -6.02 2.15 -7.55
C VAL A 67 -5.43 1.10 -8.47
N LYS A 68 -6.27 0.44 -9.26
CA LYS A 68 -5.80 -0.42 -10.36
C LYS A 68 -5.80 0.41 -11.64
N PRO A 69 -4.63 0.74 -12.22
CA PRO A 69 -4.60 1.44 -13.49
C PRO A 69 -5.28 0.57 -14.54
N HIS A 70 -6.26 1.13 -15.24
CA HIS A 70 -6.83 0.48 -16.42
C HIS A 70 -5.78 0.53 -17.51
N ARG A 71 -5.01 -0.56 -17.69
CA ARG A 71 -4.24 -0.71 -18.92
C ARG A 71 -5.24 -1.03 -20.01
N ASP A 72 -5.67 -0.01 -20.73
CA ASP A 72 -6.27 -0.19 -22.05
C ASP A 72 -5.27 -1.04 -22.85
N ALA A 73 -5.66 -2.28 -23.14
CA ALA A 73 -4.89 -3.14 -24.01
C ALA A 73 -4.79 -2.46 -25.39
N PRO A 74 -3.61 -2.40 -26.03
CA PRO A 74 -3.59 -2.14 -27.46
C PRO A 74 -4.38 -3.27 -28.13
N ASN A 75 -5.47 -2.88 -28.78
CA ASN A 75 -6.33 -3.73 -29.59
C ASN A 75 -5.46 -4.48 -30.63
N PRO A 76 -5.41 -5.83 -30.64
CA PRO A 76 -4.99 -6.55 -31.83
C PRO A 76 -6.05 -6.47 -32.94
#